data_AF-B0T8J1-F1
#
_entry.id   AF-B0T8J1-F1
#
_cell.length_a   1.000
_cell.length_b   1.000
_cell.length_c   1.000
_cell.angle_alpha   90.00
_cell.angle_beta   90.00
_cell.angle_gamma   90.00
#
_symmetry.space_group_name_H-M   'P 1'
#
loop_
_entity.id
_entity.type
_entity.pdbx_description
1 polymer ?
#
loop_
_entity_poly.entity_id
_entity_poly.type
_entity_poly.pdbx_seq_one_letter_code
_entity_poly.pdbx_strand_id
1 'polypeptide(L)'
;MSGEERQGLWRAWLLGIGLIASICVVNILTIRHDAPRLGTLGPAIWESSSALVTLVIFAIPAAVAVWTARTLPRWWKALPVHLAAVVIYSVLHVSGFVALRKLAYLALMGGPYQFGPLSTEFPYEFRKDLMAYGLASIIYYLSLRRSARQAVELTQSAPAVASFDIRDGARLVRVPASEILAVRSAGNYAEFLLVDGRRPLMRSSLSALERALGGHGFLRTHRSWLINPARVTGLRPEGSGDYAVELGDVEAPLSRRFPQALTALRG
;
A
#
# COMPACT_ATOMS: atom_id res chain seq x y z
N MET A 1 -9.81 8.85 2.99
CA MET A 1 -8.41 8.43 3.17
C MET A 1 -8.22 7.11 2.48
N SER A 2 -7.17 6.97 1.67
CA SER A 2 -6.85 5.68 1.02
C SER A 2 -6.38 4.64 2.05
N GLY A 3 -6.36 3.35 1.67
CA GLY A 3 -5.79 2.30 2.53
C GLY A 3 -4.32 2.55 2.85
N GLU A 4 -3.55 2.98 1.85
CA GLU A 4 -2.13 3.28 1.93
C GLU A 4 -1.81 4.48 2.84
N GLU A 5 -2.62 5.55 2.75
CA GLU A 5 -2.52 6.69 3.66
C GLU A 5 -2.75 6.25 5.12
N ARG A 6 -3.76 5.41 5.37
CA ARG A 6 -4.03 4.86 6.70
C ARG A 6 -2.86 4.03 7.21
N GLN A 7 -2.26 3.20 6.35
CA GLN A 7 -1.12 2.39 6.73
C GLN A 7 0.12 3.25 7.04
N GLY A 8 0.36 4.31 6.26
CA GLY A 8 1.45 5.27 6.50
C GLY A 8 1.30 6.01 7.84
N LEU A 9 0.08 6.47 8.16
CA LEU A 9 -0.20 7.09 9.45
C LEU A 9 -0.04 6.10 10.61
N TRP A 10 -0.54 4.87 10.44
CA TRP A 10 -0.43 3.84 11.47
C TRP A 10 1.02 3.51 11.80
N ARG A 11 1.88 3.31 10.79
CA ARG A 11 3.32 3.07 10.97
C ARG A 11 4.01 4.22 11.72
N ALA A 12 3.70 5.46 11.33
CA ALA A 12 4.25 6.65 11.99
C ALA A 12 3.77 6.77 13.44
N TRP A 13 2.51 6.46 13.72
CA TRP A 13 1.94 6.48 15.06
C TRP A 13 2.56 5.41 15.97
N LEU A 14 2.73 4.17 15.48
CA LEU A 14 3.43 3.11 16.21
C LEU A 14 4.88 3.47 16.52
N LEU A 15 5.61 4.04 15.54
CA LEU A 15 6.97 4.54 15.76
C LEU A 15 6.99 5.66 16.82
N GLY A 16 6.04 6.59 16.74
CA GLY A 16 5.88 7.66 17.72
C GLY A 16 5.64 7.14 19.13
N ILE A 17 4.74 6.15 19.31
CA ILE A 17 4.49 5.49 20.59
C ILE A 17 5.77 4.88 21.14
N GLY A 18 6.51 4.12 20.32
CA GLY A 18 7.76 3.49 20.75
C GLY A 18 8.81 4.52 21.18
N LEU A 19 8.95 5.62 20.43
CA LEU A 19 9.89 6.68 20.75
C LEU A 19 9.51 7.43 22.03
N ILE A 20 8.24 7.82 22.18
CA ILE A 20 7.73 8.52 23.35
C ILE A 20 7.88 7.65 24.61
N ALA A 21 7.51 6.37 24.52
CA ALA A 21 7.68 5.42 25.62
C ALA A 21 9.15 5.25 26.01
N SER A 22 10.04 5.14 25.02
CA SER A 22 11.48 5.03 25.27
C SER A 22 12.04 6.29 25.94
N ILE A 23 11.69 7.48 25.45
CA ILE A 23 12.11 8.77 26.05
C ILE A 23 11.57 8.88 27.47
N CYS A 24 10.31 8.52 27.71
CA CYS A 24 9.71 8.52 29.04
C CYS A 24 10.50 7.63 30.01
N VAL A 25 10.81 6.40 29.62
CA VAL A 25 11.58 5.46 30.45
C VAL A 25 12.99 6.00 30.70
N VAL A 26 13.68 6.46 29.66
CA VAL A 26 15.03 7.02 29.78
C VAL A 26 15.04 8.21 30.73
N ASN A 27 14.13 9.17 30.57
CA ASN A 27 14.06 10.34 31.42
C ASN A 27 13.79 9.99 32.89
N ILE A 28 12.88 9.03 33.17
CA ILE A 28 12.63 8.56 34.54
C ILE A 28 13.92 7.99 35.15
N LEU A 29 14.65 7.17 34.39
CA LEU A 29 15.91 6.58 34.85
C LEU A 29 17.01 7.64 35.04
N THR A 30 17.10 8.61 34.13
CA THR A 30 18.05 9.72 34.21
C THR A 30 17.80 10.57 35.46
N ILE A 31 16.55 11.01 35.70
CA ILE A 31 16.22 11.82 36.90
C ILE A 31 16.51 11.02 38.18
N ARG A 32 16.22 9.72 38.18
CA ARG A 32 16.53 8.85 39.33
C ARG A 32 18.04 8.74 39.57
N HIS A 33 18.85 8.73 38.52
CA HIS A 33 20.31 8.71 38.64
C HIS A 33 20.87 10.06 39.11
N ASP A 34 20.44 11.15 38.49
CA ASP A 34 20.98 12.50 38.73
C ASP A 34 20.48 13.11 40.05
N ALA A 35 19.28 12.74 40.49
CA ALA A 35 18.67 13.23 41.72
C ALA A 35 18.01 12.10 42.54
N PRO A 36 18.80 11.17 43.13
CA PRO A 36 18.26 10.01 43.85
C PRO A 36 17.31 10.37 45.00
N ARG A 37 17.50 11.55 45.60
CA ARG A 37 16.67 12.11 46.68
C ARG A 37 15.19 12.32 46.31
N LEU A 38 14.86 12.41 45.02
CA LEU A 38 13.48 12.61 44.55
C LEU A 38 12.65 11.31 44.53
N GLY A 39 13.28 10.16 44.77
CA GLY A 39 12.63 8.85 44.64
C GLY A 39 12.19 8.57 43.20
N THR A 40 11.22 7.66 43.03
CA THR A 40 10.76 7.23 41.68
C THR A 40 9.37 7.74 41.32
N LEU A 41 8.48 7.92 42.31
CA LEU A 41 7.08 8.25 42.04
C LEU A 41 6.89 9.64 41.41
N GLY A 42 7.61 10.66 41.89
CA GLY A 42 7.54 12.01 41.34
C GLY A 42 7.97 12.07 39.88
N PRO A 43 9.21 11.64 39.55
CA PRO A 43 9.67 11.55 38.17
C PRO A 43 8.77 10.71 37.27
N ALA A 44 8.26 9.57 37.77
CA ALA A 44 7.32 8.74 37.01
C ALA A 44 6.03 9.49 36.65
N ILE A 45 5.44 10.24 37.59
CA ILE A 45 4.26 11.08 37.32
C ILE A 45 4.60 12.16 36.27
N TRP A 46 5.75 12.82 36.39
CA TRP A 46 6.12 13.92 35.49
C TRP A 46 6.29 13.45 34.04
N GLU A 47 7.08 12.40 33.84
CA GLU A 47 7.39 11.90 32.50
C GLU A 47 6.17 11.20 31.90
N SER A 48 5.43 10.40 32.69
CA SER A 48 4.25 9.67 32.18
C SER A 48 3.10 10.62 31.82
N SER A 49 2.89 11.69 32.59
CA SER A 49 1.86 12.69 32.26
C SER A 49 2.18 13.44 30.97
N SER A 50 3.44 13.84 30.75
CA SER A 50 3.88 14.47 29.50
C SER A 50 3.78 13.49 28.32
N ALA A 51 4.24 12.24 28.49
CA ALA A 51 4.13 11.19 27.48
C ALA A 51 2.68 10.93 27.08
N LEU A 52 1.76 10.79 28.04
CA LEU A 52 0.35 10.56 27.79
C LEU A 52 -0.29 11.70 26.98
N VAL A 53 -0.03 12.95 27.39
CA VAL A 53 -0.57 14.11 26.67
C VAL A 53 0.02 14.17 25.26
N THR A 54 1.34 13.98 25.13
CA THR A 54 2.05 13.92 23.84
C THR A 54 1.40 12.90 22.90
N LEU A 55 1.07 11.70 23.38
CA LEU A 55 0.42 10.65 22.59
C LEU A 55 -0.95 11.07 22.04
N VAL A 56 -1.73 11.80 22.84
CA VAL A 56 -3.05 12.31 22.43
C VAL A 56 -2.90 13.42 21.39
N ILE A 57 -2.05 14.41 21.66
CA ILE A 57 -1.86 15.57 20.77
C ILE A 57 -0.98 15.24 19.55
N PHE A 58 -0.40 14.03 19.49
CA PHE A 58 0.34 13.51 18.33
C PHE A 58 -0.49 13.50 17.05
N ALA A 59 -1.83 13.56 17.18
CA ALA A 59 -2.75 13.74 16.06
C ALA A 59 -2.58 15.09 15.33
N ILE A 60 -2.07 16.14 15.99
CA ILE A 60 -1.87 17.47 15.39
C ILE A 60 -0.80 17.42 14.28
N PRO A 61 0.46 17.00 14.53
CA PRO A 61 1.45 16.85 13.47
C PRO A 61 1.02 15.84 12.40
N ALA A 62 0.24 14.81 12.76
CA ALA A 62 -0.34 13.89 11.79
C ALA A 62 -1.31 14.60 10.83
N ALA A 63 -2.25 15.40 11.35
CA ALA A 63 -3.21 16.14 10.55
C ALA A 63 -2.54 17.15 9.60
N VAL A 64 -1.55 17.89 10.12
CA VAL A 64 -0.76 18.83 9.31
C VAL A 64 0.04 18.08 8.23
N ALA A 65 0.66 16.94 8.57
CA ALA A 65 1.39 16.13 7.59
C ALA A 65 0.48 15.58 6.49
N VAL A 66 -0.75 15.14 6.80
CA VAL A 66 -1.75 14.73 5.80
C VAL A 66 -2.12 15.89 4.89
N TRP A 67 -2.39 17.06 5.45
CA TRP A 67 -2.67 18.26 4.68
C TRP A 67 -1.50 18.62 3.74
N THR A 68 -0.28 18.63 4.27
CA THR A 68 0.95 18.94 3.49
C THR A 68 1.19 17.91 2.40
N ALA A 69 0.98 16.61 2.68
CA ALA A 69 1.15 15.53 1.70
C ALA A 69 0.13 15.61 0.56
N ARG A 70 -1.10 16.05 0.83
CA ARG A 70 -2.17 16.17 -0.17
C ARG A 70 -2.12 17.46 -0.98
N THR A 71 -1.81 18.58 -0.34
CA THR A 71 -1.88 19.90 -0.98
C THR A 71 -0.55 20.35 -1.57
N LEU A 72 0.56 19.71 -1.19
CA LEU A 72 1.93 20.07 -1.59
C LEU A 72 2.15 21.60 -1.59
N PRO A 73 1.85 22.27 -0.46
CA PRO A 73 1.84 23.72 -0.40
C PRO A 73 3.28 24.24 -0.54
N ARG A 74 3.42 25.42 -1.15
CA ARG A 74 4.70 26.13 -1.14
C ARG A 74 5.07 26.51 0.30
N TRP A 75 6.37 26.58 0.61
CA TRP A 75 6.87 26.72 1.98
C TRP A 75 6.29 27.93 2.72
N TRP A 76 6.05 29.06 2.03
CA TRP A 76 5.46 30.26 2.63
C TRP A 76 3.98 30.12 2.99
N LYS A 77 3.24 29.20 2.35
CA LYS A 77 1.87 28.83 2.76
C LYS A 77 1.86 27.78 3.86
N ALA A 78 2.87 26.91 3.89
CA ALA A 78 3.03 25.89 4.92
C ALA A 78 3.49 26.48 6.26
N LEU A 79 4.41 27.44 6.22
CA LEU A 79 5.02 28.05 7.41
C LEU A 79 4.00 28.57 8.43
N PRO A 80 3.01 29.43 8.06
CA PRO A 80 2.03 29.92 9.04
C PRO A 80 1.18 28.80 9.64
N VAL A 81 0.88 27.74 8.87
CA VAL A 81 0.13 26.58 9.38
C VAL A 81 0.94 25.81 10.41
N HIS A 82 2.22 25.54 10.14
CA HIS A 82 3.10 24.87 11.10
C HIS A 82 3.35 25.74 12.35
N LEU A 83 3.50 27.06 12.19
CA LEU A 83 3.65 27.99 13.32
C LEU A 83 2.40 28.02 14.21
N ALA A 84 1.20 28.08 13.62
CA ALA A 84 -0.03 27.99 14.39
C ALA A 84 -0.17 26.64 15.09
N ALA A 85 0.12 25.54 14.37
CA ALA A 85 0.01 24.19 14.91
C ALA A 85 0.97 23.92 16.07
N VAL A 86 2.22 24.41 16.02
CA VAL A 86 3.18 24.20 17.13
C VAL A 86 2.80 25.01 18.37
N VAL A 87 2.23 26.22 18.21
CA VAL A 87 1.71 26.99 19.33
C VAL A 87 0.53 26.27 19.98
N ILE A 88 -0.43 25.79 19.19
CA ILE A 88 -1.57 25.01 19.69
C ILE A 88 -1.08 23.74 20.39
N TYR A 89 -0.15 23.02 19.77
CA TYR A 89 0.46 21.81 20.32
C TYR A 89 1.08 22.08 21.70
N SER A 90 1.90 23.13 21.83
CA SER A 90 2.58 23.44 23.08
C SER A 90 1.63 23.90 24.18
N VAL A 91 0.63 24.73 23.86
CA VAL A 91 -0.40 25.13 24.83
C VAL A 91 -1.16 23.91 25.35
N LEU A 92 -1.57 22.99 24.47
CA LEU A 92 -2.26 21.76 24.87
C LEU A 92 -1.35 20.81 25.67
N HIS A 93 -0.08 20.70 25.27
CA HIS A 93 0.90 19.87 25.98
C HIS A 93 1.09 20.37 27.42
N VAL A 94 1.47 21.65 27.59
CA VAL A 94 1.76 22.25 28.88
C VAL A 94 0.53 22.28 29.78
N SER A 95 -0.61 22.77 29.28
CA SER A 95 -1.84 22.78 30.09
C SER A 95 -2.30 21.37 30.47
N GLY A 96 -2.19 20.42 29.55
CA GLY A 96 -2.57 19.03 29.76
C GLY A 96 -1.74 18.35 30.85
N PHE A 97 -0.41 18.35 30.72
CA PHE A 97 0.41 17.66 31.72
C PHE A 97 0.40 18.39 33.06
N VAL A 98 0.29 19.73 33.09
CA VAL A 98 0.17 20.47 34.37
C VAL A 98 -1.11 20.09 35.09
N ALA A 99 -2.24 19.97 34.39
CA ALA A 99 -3.49 19.52 34.97
C ALA A 99 -3.37 18.08 35.52
N LEU A 100 -2.83 17.16 34.73
CA LEU A 100 -2.60 15.77 35.16
C LEU A 100 -1.68 15.68 36.38
N ARG A 101 -0.59 16.45 36.41
CA ARG A 101 0.35 16.48 37.54
C ARG A 101 -0.31 17.05 38.79
N LYS A 102 -1.09 18.12 38.70
CA LYS A 102 -1.86 18.67 39.84
C LYS A 102 -2.82 17.64 40.43
N LEU A 103 -3.55 16.91 39.58
CA LEU A 103 -4.45 15.84 40.00
C LEU A 103 -3.70 14.67 40.65
N ALA A 104 -2.61 14.21 40.03
CA ALA A 104 -1.80 13.12 40.57
C ALA A 104 -1.15 13.49 41.92
N TYR A 105 -0.67 14.72 42.07
CA TYR A 105 -0.09 15.20 43.32
C TYR A 105 -1.12 15.31 44.45
N LEU A 106 -2.32 15.81 44.12
CA LEU A 106 -3.45 15.84 45.05
C LEU A 106 -3.85 14.43 45.50
N ALA A 107 -3.86 13.47 44.58
CA ALA A 107 -4.28 12.10 44.85
C ALA A 107 -3.21 11.23 45.55
N LEU A 108 -1.92 11.45 45.26
CA LEU A 108 -0.86 10.48 45.60
C LEU A 108 0.27 11.04 46.47
N MET A 109 0.53 12.35 46.45
CA MET A 109 1.75 12.94 47.05
C MET A 109 1.49 13.82 48.27
N GLY A 110 0.22 14.04 48.65
CA GLY A 110 -0.16 14.79 49.86
C GLY A 110 0.25 16.28 49.85
N GLY A 111 0.66 16.83 48.71
CA GLY A 111 1.12 18.21 48.57
C GLY A 111 0.88 18.76 47.16
N PRO A 112 0.87 20.09 46.96
CA PRO A 112 0.53 20.69 45.67
C PRO A 112 1.67 20.56 44.65
N TYR A 113 1.32 20.22 43.40
CA TYR A 113 2.27 20.33 42.29
C TYR A 113 2.52 21.81 41.96
N GLN A 114 3.78 22.23 42.02
CA GLN A 114 4.21 23.57 41.62
C GLN A 114 4.88 23.50 40.26
N PHE A 115 4.25 24.09 39.25
CA PHE A 115 4.85 24.19 37.91
C PHE A 115 5.96 25.23 37.87
N GLY A 116 5.77 26.36 38.56
CA GLY A 116 6.65 27.52 38.50
C GLY A 116 6.01 28.69 37.73
N PRO A 117 6.72 29.83 37.60
CA PRO A 117 6.24 30.99 36.86
C PRO A 117 6.07 30.70 35.36
N LEU A 118 4.92 31.07 34.78
CA LEU A 118 4.65 30.84 33.35
C LEU A 118 5.68 31.52 32.43
N SER A 119 6.23 32.66 32.83
CA SER A 119 7.21 33.42 32.03
C SER A 119 8.54 32.68 31.83
N THR A 120 8.89 31.74 32.70
CA THR A 120 10.13 30.95 32.60
C THR A 120 9.87 29.54 32.10
N GLU A 121 8.84 28.90 32.64
CA GLU A 121 8.54 27.49 32.36
C GLU A 121 7.92 27.30 30.98
N PHE A 122 7.03 28.20 30.54
CA PHE A 122 6.40 28.05 29.23
C PHE A 122 7.42 28.16 28.08
N PRO A 123 8.35 29.15 28.03
CA PRO A 123 9.41 29.16 27.02
C PRO A 123 10.33 27.93 27.06
N TYR A 124 10.61 27.40 28.26
CA TYR A 124 11.40 26.18 28.45
C TYR A 124 10.70 24.93 27.89
N GLU A 125 9.38 24.82 28.05
CA GLU A 125 8.58 23.74 27.48
C GLU A 125 8.37 23.94 25.97
N PHE A 126 8.07 25.16 25.54
CA PHE A 126 7.84 25.50 24.15
C PHE A 126 9.02 25.12 23.23
N ARG A 127 10.26 25.35 23.67
CA ARG A 127 11.44 24.93 22.89
C ARG A 127 11.55 23.41 22.73
N LYS A 128 11.14 22.63 23.74
CA LYS A 128 11.10 21.16 23.68
C LYS A 128 9.97 20.71 22.75
N ASP A 129 8.81 21.35 22.89
CA ASP A 129 7.63 21.10 22.06
C ASP A 129 7.89 21.39 20.58
N LEU A 130 8.65 22.45 20.29
CA LEU A 130 9.06 22.79 18.93
C LEU A 130 9.87 21.66 18.28
N MET A 131 10.82 21.08 19.02
CA MET A 131 11.63 19.95 18.53
C MET A 131 10.77 18.68 18.38
N ALA A 132 9.93 18.37 19.37
CA ALA A 132 9.05 17.21 19.34
C ALA A 132 8.04 17.28 18.18
N TYR A 133 7.39 18.43 17.99
CA TYR A 133 6.47 18.68 16.88
C TYR A 133 7.17 18.59 15.52
N GLY A 134 8.36 19.18 15.40
CA GLY A 134 9.16 19.11 14.17
C GLY A 134 9.53 17.68 13.79
N LEU A 135 10.02 16.90 14.75
CA LEU A 135 10.36 15.49 14.55
C LEU A 135 9.12 14.66 14.17
N ALA A 136 8.02 14.83 14.90
CA ALA A 136 6.75 14.16 14.60
C ALA A 136 6.27 14.49 13.19
N SER A 137 6.31 15.77 12.80
CA SER A 137 5.92 16.24 11.46
C SER A 137 6.76 15.58 10.37
N ILE A 138 8.08 15.47 10.56
CA ILE A 138 8.99 14.79 9.64
C ILE A 138 8.66 13.30 9.53
N ILE A 139 8.49 12.61 10.66
CA ILE A 139 8.14 11.18 10.70
C ILE A 139 6.85 10.91 9.92
N TYR A 140 5.79 11.67 10.20
CA TYR A 140 4.51 11.51 9.50
C TYR A 140 4.63 11.80 8.02
N TYR A 141 5.30 12.89 7.65
CA TYR A 141 5.46 13.29 6.26
C TYR A 141 6.25 12.26 5.44
N LEU A 142 7.36 11.76 5.97
CA LEU A 142 8.17 10.73 5.31
C LEU A 142 7.43 9.40 5.22
N SER A 143 6.70 9.00 6.26
CA SER A 143 5.90 7.78 6.26
C SER A 143 4.79 7.84 5.20
N LEU A 144 4.06 8.96 5.13
CA LEU A 144 3.03 9.19 4.11
C LEU A 144 3.61 9.18 2.70
N ARG A 145 4.75 9.83 2.48
CA ARG A 145 5.43 9.82 1.17
C ARG A 145 5.91 8.43 0.77
N ARG A 146 6.41 7.65 1.73
CA ARG A 146 6.84 6.26 1.48
C ARG A 146 5.66 5.38 1.10
N SER A 147 4.55 5.45 1.83
CA SER A 147 3.33 4.71 1.51
C SER A 147 2.76 5.10 0.14
N ALA A 148 2.75 6.39 -0.20
CA ALA A 148 2.30 6.85 -1.51
C ALA A 148 3.19 6.30 -2.65
N ARG A 149 4.52 6.25 -2.46
CA ARG A 149 5.44 5.67 -3.45
C ARG A 149 5.23 4.16 -3.62
N GLN A 150 5.09 3.43 -2.51
CA GLN A 150 4.82 1.99 -2.54
C GLN A 150 3.52 1.67 -3.29
N ALA A 151 2.47 2.48 -3.11
CA ALA A 151 1.20 2.34 -3.82
C ALA A 151 1.37 2.46 -5.35
N VAL A 152 2.16 3.43 -5.80
CA VAL A 152 2.46 3.64 -7.23
C VAL A 152 3.30 2.50 -7.77
N GLU A 153 4.34 2.07 -7.06
CA GLU A 153 5.20 0.95 -7.46
C GLU A 153 4.43 -0.36 -7.60
N LEU A 154 3.54 -0.68 -6.64
CA LEU A 154 2.66 -1.86 -6.70
C LEU A 154 1.71 -1.81 -7.90
N THR A 155 1.20 -0.62 -8.23
CA THR A 155 0.34 -0.43 -9.41
C THR A 155 1.11 -0.60 -10.71
N GLN A 156 2.36 -0.13 -10.77
CA GLN A 156 3.22 -0.22 -11.95
C GLN A 156 3.86 -1.60 -12.14
N SER A 157 4.08 -2.35 -11.05
CA SER A 157 4.67 -3.69 -11.06
C SER A 157 3.63 -4.80 -11.18
N ALA A 158 2.34 -4.48 -11.10
CA ALA A 158 1.29 -5.43 -11.48
C ALA A 158 1.50 -5.81 -12.95
N PRO A 159 1.60 -7.11 -13.29
CA PRO A 159 1.81 -7.53 -14.66
C PRO A 159 0.67 -6.94 -15.50
N ALA A 160 1.01 -6.17 -16.54
CA ALA A 160 0.03 -5.69 -17.49
C ALA A 160 -0.72 -6.91 -18.03
N VAL A 161 -2.00 -7.05 -17.70
CA VAL A 161 -2.84 -8.12 -18.24
C VAL A 161 -2.83 -7.92 -19.75
N ALA A 162 -2.08 -8.75 -20.44
CA ALA A 162 -1.86 -8.59 -21.87
C ALA A 162 -3.22 -8.74 -22.57
N SER A 163 -3.77 -7.64 -23.10
CA SER A 163 -5.04 -7.63 -23.79
C SER A 163 -4.84 -7.78 -25.29
N PHE A 164 -5.70 -8.53 -25.95
CA PHE A 164 -5.76 -8.68 -27.39
C PHE A 164 -7.01 -8.02 -27.97
N ASP A 165 -6.85 -7.33 -29.10
CA ASP A 165 -7.92 -6.61 -29.78
C ASP A 165 -8.49 -7.43 -30.94
N ILE A 166 -9.75 -7.86 -30.79
CA ILE A 166 -10.47 -8.64 -31.79
C ILE A 166 -11.34 -7.69 -32.61
N ARG A 167 -11.05 -7.55 -33.91
CA ARG A 167 -11.83 -6.73 -34.84
C ARG A 167 -12.96 -7.56 -35.44
N ASP A 168 -14.12 -7.53 -34.79
CA ASP A 168 -15.33 -8.25 -35.17
C ASP A 168 -16.24 -7.36 -36.03
N GLY A 169 -16.02 -7.41 -37.35
CA GLY A 169 -16.67 -6.50 -38.30
C GLY A 169 -16.34 -5.04 -37.98
N ALA A 170 -17.36 -4.25 -37.62
CA ALA A 170 -17.21 -2.85 -37.21
C ALA A 170 -16.90 -2.66 -35.71
N ARG A 171 -16.97 -3.74 -34.90
CA ARG A 171 -16.77 -3.69 -33.45
C ARG A 171 -15.33 -4.07 -33.09
N LEU A 172 -14.73 -3.32 -32.17
CA LEU A 172 -13.48 -3.71 -31.52
C LEU A 172 -13.81 -4.34 -30.16
N VAL A 173 -13.47 -5.61 -29.98
CA VAL A 173 -13.63 -6.34 -28.72
C VAL A 173 -12.26 -6.53 -28.10
N ARG A 174 -11.96 -5.79 -27.03
CA ARG A 174 -10.73 -5.94 -26.26
C ARG A 174 -10.91 -6.99 -25.18
N VAL A 175 -10.05 -8.00 -25.16
CA VAL A 175 -10.16 -9.15 -24.26
C VAL A 175 -8.79 -9.46 -23.64
N PRO A 176 -8.68 -9.77 -22.34
CA PRO A 176 -7.47 -10.36 -21.77
C PRO A 176 -7.05 -11.62 -22.56
N ALA A 177 -5.77 -11.75 -22.93
CA ALA A 177 -5.29 -12.92 -23.64
C ALA A 177 -5.51 -14.22 -22.84
N SER A 178 -5.55 -14.13 -21.51
CA SER A 178 -5.88 -15.23 -20.60
C SER A 178 -7.35 -15.69 -20.66
N GLU A 179 -8.26 -14.87 -21.23
CA GLU A 179 -9.67 -15.18 -21.44
C GLU A 179 -9.96 -15.78 -22.82
N ILE A 180 -8.95 -15.88 -23.70
CA ILE A 180 -9.07 -16.57 -24.99
C ILE A 180 -8.64 -18.03 -24.77
N LEU A 181 -9.58 -18.97 -24.99
CA LEU A 181 -9.34 -20.42 -24.90
C LEU A 181 -8.61 -20.92 -26.15
N ALA A 182 -9.16 -20.61 -27.32
CA ALA A 182 -8.66 -21.06 -28.60
C ALA A 182 -9.10 -20.14 -29.74
N VAL A 183 -8.46 -20.27 -30.90
CA VAL A 183 -8.83 -19.62 -32.15
C VAL A 183 -8.96 -20.69 -33.22
N ARG A 184 -10.11 -20.75 -33.86
CA ARG A 184 -10.43 -21.71 -34.92
C ARG A 184 -10.62 -20.99 -36.25
N SER A 185 -10.13 -21.57 -37.34
CA SER A 185 -10.45 -21.06 -38.69
C SER A 185 -11.91 -21.36 -39.04
N ALA A 186 -12.63 -20.31 -39.47
CA ALA A 186 -14.01 -20.34 -39.94
C ALA A 186 -14.07 -19.71 -41.34
N GLY A 187 -13.56 -20.42 -42.34
CA GLY A 187 -13.43 -19.92 -43.70
C GLY A 187 -12.42 -18.77 -43.80
N ASN A 188 -12.87 -17.60 -44.27
CA ASN A 188 -12.04 -16.38 -44.38
C ASN A 188 -11.88 -15.62 -43.05
N TYR A 189 -12.45 -16.14 -41.97
CA TYR A 189 -12.42 -15.55 -40.65
C TYR A 189 -11.75 -16.51 -39.65
N ALA A 190 -11.32 -15.94 -38.54
CA ALA A 190 -10.86 -16.65 -37.36
C ALA A 190 -11.85 -16.40 -36.22
N GLU A 191 -12.40 -17.47 -35.67
CA GLU A 191 -13.33 -17.46 -34.55
C GLU A 191 -12.54 -17.59 -33.25
N PHE A 192 -12.70 -16.62 -32.35
CA PHE A 192 -12.09 -16.64 -31.03
C PHE A 192 -13.05 -17.27 -30.03
N LEU A 193 -12.64 -18.32 -29.33
CA LEU A 193 -13.44 -18.95 -28.29
C LEU A 193 -13.03 -18.35 -26.94
N LEU A 194 -13.93 -17.61 -26.32
CA LEU A 194 -13.68 -16.94 -25.04
C LEU A 194 -14.22 -17.77 -23.86
N VAL A 195 -13.63 -17.55 -22.69
CA VAL A 195 -14.02 -18.23 -21.43
C VAL A 195 -15.47 -17.97 -21.05
N ASP A 196 -15.99 -16.78 -21.36
CA ASP A 196 -17.38 -16.40 -21.09
C ASP A 196 -18.38 -16.88 -22.16
N GLY A 197 -17.93 -17.73 -23.09
CA GLY A 197 -18.75 -18.33 -24.14
C GLY A 197 -18.96 -17.46 -25.37
N ARG A 198 -18.51 -16.19 -25.37
CA ARG A 198 -18.57 -15.33 -26.57
C ARG A 198 -17.64 -15.86 -27.67
N ARG A 199 -18.05 -15.66 -28.93
CA ARG A 199 -17.34 -16.15 -30.13
C ARG A 199 -17.15 -15.09 -31.23
N PRO A 200 -16.41 -14.00 -30.97
CA PRO A 200 -16.20 -12.96 -31.98
C PRO A 200 -15.36 -13.48 -33.17
N LEU A 201 -15.65 -12.95 -34.36
CA LEU A 201 -15.01 -13.36 -35.61
C LEU A 201 -14.09 -12.25 -36.15
N MET A 202 -12.81 -12.52 -36.32
CA MET A 202 -11.87 -11.57 -36.92
C MET A 202 -11.48 -12.01 -38.33
N ARG A 203 -11.48 -11.08 -39.28
CA ARG A 203 -10.89 -11.34 -40.61
C ARG A 203 -9.36 -11.33 -40.49
N SER A 204 -8.77 -12.49 -40.28
CA SER A 204 -7.32 -12.69 -40.19
C SER A 204 -6.97 -14.15 -40.49
N SER A 205 -5.73 -14.40 -40.94
CA SER A 205 -5.24 -15.76 -41.12
C SER A 205 -4.70 -16.31 -39.80
N LEU A 206 -4.79 -17.63 -39.60
CA LEU A 206 -4.22 -18.26 -38.41
C LEU A 206 -2.72 -18.03 -38.28
N SER A 207 -1.96 -17.96 -39.38
CA SER A 207 -0.52 -17.67 -39.31
C SER A 207 -0.22 -16.22 -38.89
N ALA A 208 -1.12 -15.27 -39.18
CA ALA A 208 -1.00 -13.91 -38.66
C ALA A 208 -1.35 -13.85 -37.17
N LEU A 209 -2.38 -14.57 -36.76
CA LEU A 209 -2.79 -14.65 -35.35
C LEU A 209 -1.78 -15.43 -34.50
N GLU A 210 -1.15 -16.47 -35.03
CA GLU A 210 -0.06 -17.21 -34.38
C GLU A 210 1.12 -16.29 -34.06
N ARG A 211 1.52 -15.42 -34.99
CA ARG A 211 2.57 -14.41 -34.72
C ARG A 211 2.14 -13.38 -33.69
N ALA A 212 0.88 -12.93 -33.74
CA ALA A 212 0.37 -11.89 -32.84
C ALA A 212 0.13 -12.42 -31.41
N LEU A 213 -0.31 -13.66 -31.28
CA LEU A 213 -0.61 -14.32 -30.01
C LEU A 213 0.54 -15.18 -29.47
N GLY A 214 1.59 -15.41 -30.26
CA GLY A 214 2.77 -16.18 -29.83
C GLY A 214 3.50 -15.55 -28.64
N GLY A 215 3.53 -14.21 -28.57
CA GLY A 215 4.04 -13.48 -27.40
C GLY A 215 3.20 -13.66 -26.12
N HIS A 216 2.01 -14.24 -26.24
CA HIS A 216 1.12 -14.59 -25.13
C HIS A 216 1.06 -16.11 -24.89
N GLY A 217 1.97 -16.88 -25.50
CA GLY A 217 2.10 -18.32 -25.27
C GLY A 217 1.12 -19.19 -26.05
N PHE A 218 0.40 -18.65 -27.05
CA PHE A 218 -0.50 -19.46 -27.88
C PHE A 218 0.28 -20.44 -28.75
N LEU A 219 -0.26 -21.65 -28.90
CA LEU A 219 0.37 -22.74 -29.66
C LEU A 219 -0.55 -23.21 -30.79
N ARG A 220 0.05 -23.47 -31.95
CA ARG A 220 -0.65 -24.02 -33.11
C ARG A 220 -0.64 -25.54 -33.07
N THR A 221 -1.82 -26.14 -32.92
CA THR A 221 -1.98 -27.60 -32.77
C THR A 221 -2.53 -28.26 -34.04
N HIS A 222 -3.17 -27.47 -34.92
CA HIS A 222 -3.69 -27.94 -36.19
C HIS A 222 -3.61 -26.84 -37.26
N ARG A 223 -3.73 -27.20 -38.55
CA ARG A 223 -3.76 -26.21 -39.63
C ARG A 223 -4.86 -25.16 -39.45
N SER A 224 -5.96 -25.54 -38.77
CA SER A 224 -7.15 -24.72 -38.50
C SER A 224 -7.34 -24.35 -37.02
N TRP A 225 -6.37 -24.61 -36.14
CA TRP A 225 -6.49 -24.30 -34.71
C TRP A 225 -5.21 -23.73 -34.09
N LEU A 226 -5.42 -22.73 -33.25
CA LEU A 226 -4.46 -22.17 -32.30
C LEU A 226 -5.11 -22.25 -30.91
N ILE A 227 -4.38 -22.64 -29.88
CA ILE A 227 -4.91 -22.81 -28.52
C ILE A 227 -4.10 -22.03 -27.50
N ASN A 228 -4.70 -21.80 -26.33
CA ASN A 228 -4.00 -21.31 -25.15
C ASN A 228 -3.59 -22.50 -24.25
N PRO A 229 -2.29 -22.85 -24.16
CA PRO A 229 -1.81 -23.98 -23.35
C PRO A 229 -2.17 -23.85 -21.88
N ALA A 230 -2.21 -22.62 -21.34
CA ALA A 230 -2.55 -22.38 -19.95
C ALA A 230 -4.03 -22.69 -19.62
N ARG A 231 -4.86 -22.98 -20.62
CA ARG A 231 -6.27 -23.34 -20.49
C ARG A 231 -6.54 -24.82 -20.83
N VAL A 232 -5.50 -25.60 -21.12
CA VAL A 232 -5.62 -27.02 -21.42
C VAL A 232 -5.90 -27.79 -20.13
N THR A 233 -6.95 -28.60 -20.14
CA THR A 233 -7.38 -29.44 -19.01
C THR A 233 -7.02 -30.90 -19.21
N GLY A 234 -6.79 -31.34 -20.46
CA GLY A 234 -6.51 -32.73 -20.78
C GLY A 234 -6.01 -32.93 -22.20
N LEU A 235 -5.39 -34.09 -22.43
CA LEU A 235 -4.99 -34.58 -23.74
C LEU A 235 -5.50 -36.01 -23.91
N ARG A 236 -6.34 -36.24 -24.93
CA ARG A 236 -6.93 -37.55 -25.22
C ARG A 236 -6.34 -38.11 -26.51
N PRO A 237 -5.73 -39.31 -26.52
CA PRO A 237 -5.26 -39.93 -27.75
C PRO A 237 -6.43 -40.29 -28.69
N GLU A 238 -6.31 -40.00 -29.99
CA GLU A 238 -7.33 -40.38 -31.00
C GLU A 238 -6.86 -41.49 -31.94
N GLY A 239 -5.62 -41.95 -31.80
CA GLY A 239 -5.00 -42.97 -32.65
C GLY A 239 -4.08 -42.37 -33.72
N SER A 240 -3.23 -43.23 -34.31
CA SER A 240 -2.27 -42.85 -35.38
C SER A 240 -1.32 -41.67 -35.09
N GLY A 241 -1.15 -41.32 -33.81
CA GLY A 241 -0.29 -40.23 -33.33
C GLY A 241 -0.99 -38.88 -33.16
N ASP A 242 -2.30 -38.80 -33.44
CA ASP A 242 -3.11 -37.60 -33.22
C ASP A 242 -3.74 -37.61 -31.82
N TYR A 243 -4.03 -36.41 -31.31
CA TYR A 243 -4.62 -36.18 -29.99
C TYR A 243 -5.76 -35.15 -30.09
N ALA A 244 -6.71 -35.22 -29.18
CA ALA A 244 -7.62 -34.14 -28.86
C ALA A 244 -7.09 -33.38 -27.63
N VAL A 245 -7.11 -32.05 -27.72
CA VAL A 245 -6.80 -31.14 -26.62
C VAL A 245 -8.11 -30.66 -26.00
N GLU A 246 -8.27 -30.90 -24.72
CA GLU A 246 -9.44 -30.48 -23.95
C GLU A 246 -9.15 -29.13 -23.29
N LEU A 247 -10.04 -28.16 -23.47
CA LEU A 247 -9.96 -26.79 -22.91
C LEU A 247 -11.29 -26.44 -22.21
N GLY A 248 -11.66 -27.21 -21.18
CA GLY A 248 -13.01 -27.16 -20.60
C GLY A 248 -14.03 -27.76 -21.57
N ASP A 249 -15.06 -26.99 -21.93
CA ASP A 249 -16.13 -27.44 -22.86
C ASP A 249 -15.71 -27.39 -24.35
N VAL A 250 -14.49 -26.94 -24.64
CA VAL A 250 -13.95 -26.84 -26.00
C VAL A 250 -12.94 -27.95 -26.24
N GLU A 251 -13.12 -28.66 -27.35
CA GLU A 251 -12.17 -29.68 -27.82
C GLU A 251 -11.51 -29.25 -29.13
N ALA A 252 -10.17 -29.27 -29.16
CA ALA A 252 -9.37 -28.84 -30.29
C ALA A 252 -8.46 -29.99 -30.79
N PRO A 253 -8.32 -30.21 -32.11
CA PRO A 253 -7.44 -31.24 -32.63
C PRO A 253 -5.96 -30.85 -32.45
N LEU A 254 -5.14 -31.84 -32.15
CA LEU A 254 -3.68 -31.81 -32.17
C LEU A 254 -3.18 -32.86 -33.16
N SER A 255 -2.73 -32.39 -34.31
CA SER A 255 -2.22 -33.29 -35.35
C SER A 255 -0.75 -33.65 -35.08
N ARG A 256 -0.38 -34.90 -35.35
CA ARG A 256 1.01 -35.41 -35.39
C ARG A 256 1.96 -34.58 -36.25
N ARG A 257 1.45 -33.78 -37.19
CA ARG A 257 2.22 -32.83 -38.00
C ARG A 257 2.71 -31.61 -37.21
N PHE A 258 2.26 -31.44 -35.97
CA PHE A 258 2.68 -30.39 -35.03
C PHE A 258 3.37 -31.02 -33.80
N PRO A 259 4.50 -31.74 -33.99
CA PRO A 259 5.18 -32.45 -32.89
C PRO A 259 5.68 -31.51 -31.80
N GLN A 260 6.05 -30.28 -32.15
CA GLN A 260 6.48 -29.25 -31.18
C GLN A 260 5.35 -28.87 -30.21
N ALA A 261 4.11 -28.79 -30.70
CA ALA A 261 2.95 -28.50 -29.86
C ALA A 261 2.64 -29.66 -28.91
N LEU A 262 2.77 -30.91 -29.37
CA LEU A 262 2.62 -32.09 -28.52
C LEU A 262 3.68 -32.15 -27.41
N THR A 263 4.94 -31.85 -27.73
CA THR A 263 6.00 -31.79 -26.73
C THR A 263 5.74 -30.68 -25.70
N ALA A 264 5.35 -29.49 -26.15
CA ALA A 264 5.08 -28.35 -25.28
C ALA A 264 3.86 -28.54 -24.35
N LEU A 265 2.90 -29.41 -24.71
CA LEU A 265 1.73 -29.71 -23.87
C LEU A 265 1.94 -30.92 -22.93
N ARG A 266 3.06 -31.66 -23.09
CA ARG A 266 3.41 -32.82 -22.27
C ARG A 266 4.48 -32.56 -21.22
N GLY A 267 5.36 -31.58 -21.47
CA GLY A 267 6.36 -31.10 -20.51
C GLY A 267 5.76 -30.12 -19.54
#